data_AF-A0A8T4G879-F1
#
_entry.id   AF-A0A8T4G879-F1
#
_cell.length_a   1.000
_cell.length_b   1.000
_cell.length_c   1.000
_cell.angle_alpha   90.00
_cell.angle_beta   90.00
_cell.angle_gamma   90.00
#
_symmetry.space_group_name_H-M   'P 1'
#
loop_
_entity.id
_entity.type
_entity.pdbx_description
1 polymer ?
#
loop_
_entity_poly.entity_id
_entity_poly.type
_entity_poly.pdbx_seq_one_letter_code
_entity_poly.pdbx_strand_id
1 'polypeptide(L)'
;MKRSRMEIIFEIMKNVDAGVSTKTRLMYASNLDWRSFSKYISFLEEEGFVVCTNDSYRLTDKGKLLLQKMKEVAEILSSQVAPKI
;
A
#
# COMPACT_ATOMS: atom_id res chain seq x y z
N MET A 1 -18.27 2.60 -5.17
CA MET A 1 -17.71 2.98 -3.86
C MET A 1 -16.32 3.58 -4.09
N LYS A 2 -16.02 4.75 -3.53
CA LYS A 2 -14.71 5.42 -3.75
C LYS A 2 -13.70 4.83 -2.77
N ARG A 3 -12.53 4.41 -3.26
CA ARG A 3 -11.43 3.95 -2.40
C ARG A 3 -11.00 5.07 -1.47
N SER A 4 -10.91 4.76 -0.19
CA SER A 4 -10.35 5.62 0.84
C SER A 4 -8.85 5.78 0.66
N ARG A 5 -8.29 6.82 1.29
CA ARG A 5 -6.83 7.04 1.30
C ARG A 5 -6.07 5.86 1.90
N MET A 6 -6.61 5.25 2.97
CA MET A 6 -5.97 4.10 3.62
C MET A 6 -5.97 2.87 2.71
N GLU A 7 -7.05 2.59 1.99
CA GLU A 7 -7.11 1.48 1.03
C GLU A 7 -6.07 1.65 -0.08
N ILE A 8 -5.92 2.86 -0.62
CA ILE A 8 -4.93 3.14 -1.66
C ILE A 8 -3.50 2.93 -1.13
N ILE A 9 -3.20 3.46 0.05
CA ILE A 9 -1.88 3.28 0.69
C ILE A 9 -1.62 1.79 0.95
N PHE A 10 -2.59 1.07 1.51
CA PHE A 10 -2.49 -0.36 1.77
C PHE A 10 -2.20 -1.15 0.50
N GLU A 11 -2.92 -0.86 -0.59
CA GLU A 11 -2.79 -1.54 -1.87
C GLU A 11 -1.42 -1.30 -2.50
N ILE A 12 -0.91 -0.06 -2.49
CA ILE A 12 0.45 0.26 -2.95
C ILE A 12 1.48 -0.52 -2.11
N MET A 13 1.41 -0.43 -0.78
CA MET A 13 2.38 -1.08 0.10
C MET A 13 2.36 -2.61 -0.02
N LYS A 14 1.17 -3.20 -0.17
CA LYS A 14 0.99 -4.65 -0.41
C LYS A 14 1.60 -5.09 -1.74
N ASN A 15 1.41 -4.30 -2.81
CA ASN A 15 2.00 -4.61 -4.12
C ASN A 15 3.54 -4.52 -4.10
N VAL A 16 4.10 -3.53 -3.39
CA VAL A 16 5.56 -3.43 -3.18
C VAL A 16 6.09 -4.64 -2.40
N ASP A 17 5.40 -5.04 -1.32
CA ASP A 17 5.73 -6.24 -0.51
C ASP A 17 5.69 -7.52 -1.35
N ALA A 18 4.77 -7.60 -2.31
CA ALA A 18 4.64 -8.71 -3.26
C ALA A 18 5.67 -8.69 -4.41
N GLY A 19 6.62 -7.73 -4.42
CA GLY A 19 7.67 -7.62 -5.44
C GLY A 19 7.29 -6.83 -6.68
N VAL A 20 6.08 -6.24 -6.73
CA VAL A 20 5.69 -5.29 -7.78
C VAL A 20 6.35 -3.95 -7.47
N SER A 21 7.60 -3.83 -7.91
CA SER A 21 8.46 -2.71 -7.52
C SER A 21 8.57 -1.62 -8.57
N THR A 22 8.35 -1.91 -9.86
CA THR A 22 8.52 -0.87 -10.88
C THR A 22 7.34 0.09 -10.89
N LYS A 23 7.66 1.38 -11.01
CA LYS A 23 6.71 2.50 -11.07
C LYS A 23 5.45 2.23 -11.90
N THR A 24 5.63 1.82 -13.15
CA THR A 24 4.51 1.54 -14.07
C THR A 24 3.67 0.35 -13.60
N ARG A 25 4.30 -0.76 -13.19
CA ARG A 25 3.57 -1.94 -12.74
C ARG A 25 2.82 -1.67 -11.43
N LEU A 26 3.44 -0.93 -10.52
CA LEU A 26 2.85 -0.58 -9.23
C LEU A 26 1.64 0.34 -9.38
N MET A 27 1.72 1.32 -10.30
CA MET A 27 0.59 2.18 -10.66
C MET A 27 -0.60 1.36 -11.19
N TYR A 28 -0.36 0.49 -12.17
CA TYR A 28 -1.41 -0.37 -12.75
C TYR A 28 -1.97 -1.37 -11.73
N ALA A 29 -1.09 -2.02 -10.95
CA ALA A 29 -1.49 -2.97 -9.91
C ALA A 29 -2.28 -2.31 -8.77
N SER A 30 -2.13 -1.01 -8.60
CA SER A 30 -2.92 -0.21 -7.63
C SER A 30 -4.12 0.46 -8.28
N ASN A 31 -4.44 0.19 -9.55
CA ASN A 31 -5.57 0.77 -10.28
C ASN A 31 -5.65 2.33 -10.19
N LEU A 32 -4.50 3.01 -10.28
CA LEU A 32 -4.40 4.47 -10.17
C LEU A 32 -3.98 5.10 -11.50
N ASP A 33 -4.37 6.35 -11.71
CA ASP A 33 -3.72 7.22 -12.68
C ASP A 33 -2.36 7.72 -12.15
N TRP A 34 -1.53 8.26 -13.05
CA TRP A 34 -0.19 8.75 -12.70
C TRP A 34 -0.23 9.85 -11.62
N ARG A 35 -1.19 10.77 -11.67
CA ARG A 35 -1.27 11.91 -10.74
C ARG A 35 -1.57 11.45 -9.32
N SER A 36 -2.51 10.53 -9.18
CA SER A 36 -2.91 9.94 -7.91
C SER A 36 -1.80 9.06 -7.37
N PHE A 37 -1.24 8.17 -8.20
CA PHE A 37 -0.12 7.32 -7.81
C PHE A 37 1.09 8.15 -7.34
N SER A 38 1.49 9.15 -8.11
CA SER A 38 2.61 10.05 -7.77
C SER A 38 2.41 10.71 -6.41
N LYS A 39 1.20 11.18 -6.11
CA LYS A 39 0.87 11.77 -4.81
C LYS A 39 1.07 10.80 -3.64
N TYR A 40 0.58 9.57 -3.76
CA TYR A 40 0.67 8.61 -2.66
C TYR A 40 2.07 7.99 -2.53
N ILE A 41 2.74 7.69 -3.63
CA ILE A 41 4.10 7.14 -3.57
C ILE A 41 5.10 8.16 -3.04
N SER A 42 4.98 9.43 -3.43
CA SER A 42 5.83 10.51 -2.89
C SER A 42 5.62 10.69 -1.40
N PHE A 43 4.36 10.67 -0.92
CA PHE A 43 4.07 10.67 0.52
C PHE A 43 4.72 9.50 1.26
N LEU A 44 4.66 8.28 0.69
CA LEU A 44 5.28 7.10 1.30
C LEU A 44 6.81 7.19 1.33
N GLU A 45 7.43 7.83 0.32
CA GLU A 45 8.87 8.08 0.29
C GLU A 45 9.29 9.18 1.27
N GLU A 46 8.57 10.31 1.30
CA GLU A 46 8.80 11.44 2.23
C GLU A 46 8.72 11.00 3.69
N GLU A 47 7.76 10.14 4.03
CA GLU A 47 7.62 9.58 5.37
C GLU A 47 8.57 8.40 5.64
N GLY A 48 9.37 7.98 4.66
CA GLY A 48 10.34 6.90 4.80
C GLY A 48 9.72 5.51 4.97
N PHE A 49 8.50 5.29 4.47
CA PHE A 49 7.89 3.95 4.41
C PHE A 49 8.36 3.16 3.18
N VAL A 50 8.64 3.87 2.09
CA VAL A 50 9.13 3.31 0.83
C VAL A 50 10.43 4.00 0.44
N VAL A 51 11.30 3.28 -0.28
CA VAL A 51 12.46 3.84 -0.98
C VAL A 51 12.46 3.38 -2.43
N CYS A 52 12.76 4.29 -3.36
CA CYS A 52 13.03 3.95 -4.76
C CYS A 52 14.53 3.74 -4.98
N THR A 53 14.92 2.64 -5.62
CA THR A 53 16.29 2.37 -6.05
C THR A 53 16.25 1.75 -7.44
N ASN A 54 16.95 2.35 -8.42
CA ASN A 54 16.96 1.91 -9.82
C ASN A 54 15.54 1.67 -10.40
N ASP A 55 14.66 2.66 -10.24
CA ASP A 55 13.24 2.61 -10.67
C ASP A 55 12.37 1.52 -10.04
N SER A 56 12.87 0.90 -8.97
CA SER A 56 12.16 -0.10 -8.18
C SER A 56 11.93 0.36 -6.74
N TYR A 57 10.67 0.37 -6.34
CA TYR A 57 10.22 0.64 -4.98
C TYR A 57 10.40 -0.56 -4.06
N ARG A 58 10.82 -0.32 -2.82
CA ARG A 58 10.93 -1.30 -1.74
C ARG A 58 10.41 -0.72 -0.43
N LEU A 59 9.84 -1.57 0.43
CA LEU A 59 9.49 -1.17 1.79
C LEU A 59 10.75 -1.03 2.65
N THR A 60 10.81 0.05 3.41
CA THR A 60 11.76 0.18 4.53
C THR A 60 11.29 -0.69 5.71
N ASP A 61 12.09 -0.83 6.75
CA ASP A 61 11.65 -1.54 7.96
C ASP A 61 10.48 -0.83 8.65
N LYS A 62 10.48 0.52 8.62
CA LYS A 62 9.33 1.34 9.05
C LYS A 62 8.08 1.04 8.21
N GLY A 63 8.24 0.89 6.89
CA GLY A 63 7.16 0.54 5.97
C GLY A 63 6.60 -0.86 6.20
N LYS A 64 7.46 -1.86 6.43
CA LYS A 64 7.03 -3.23 6.76
C LYS A 64 6.22 -3.28 8.05
N LEU A 65 6.69 -2.57 9.09
CA LEU A 65 5.97 -2.49 10.37
C LEU A 65 4.60 -1.83 10.20
N LEU A 66 4.50 -0.75 9.42
CA LEU A 66 3.21 -0.12 9.11
C LEU A 66 2.29 -1.09 8.38
N LEU A 67 2.77 -1.75 7.33
CA LEU A 67 1.98 -2.72 6.56
C LEU A 67 1.47 -3.87 7.44
N GLN A 68 2.30 -4.37 8.34
CA GLN A 68 1.89 -5.40 9.30
C GLN A 68 0.75 -4.92 10.19
N LYS A 69 0.88 -3.73 10.81
CA LYS A 69 -0.19 -3.16 11.65
C LYS A 69 -1.48 -2.93 10.87
N MET A 70 -1.39 -2.52 9.60
CA MET A 70 -2.56 -2.37 8.74
C MET A 70 -3.24 -3.72 8.46
N LYS A 71 -2.47 -4.79 8.24
CA LYS A 71 -2.98 -6.16 8.08
C LYS A 71 -3.71 -6.63 9.35
N GLU A 72 -3.11 -6.42 10.52
CA GLU A 72 -3.72 -6.77 11.82
C GLU A 72 -5.06 -6.03 12.05
N VAL A 73 -5.11 -4.73 11.79
CA VAL A 73 -6.35 -3.95 11.90
C VAL A 73 -7.40 -4.44 10.89
N ALA A 74 -7.01 -4.72 9.66
CA ALA A 74 -7.94 -5.23 8.64
C ALA A 74 -8.53 -6.60 9.03
N GLU A 75 -7.72 -7.47 9.63
CA GLU A 75 -8.15 -8.77 10.15
C GLU A 75 -9.17 -8.58 11.29
N ILE A 76 -8.88 -7.73 12.27
CA ILE A 76 -9.81 -7.42 13.37
C ILE A 76 -11.15 -6.91 12.84
N LEU A 77 -11.12 -5.99 11.87
CA LEU A 77 -12.34 -5.43 11.27
C LEU A 77 -13.12 -6.50 10.48
N SER A 78 -12.43 -7.47 9.87
CA SER A 78 -13.07 -8.57 9.16
C SER A 78 -13.71 -9.61 10.10
N SER A 79 -13.13 -9.83 11.29
CA SER A 79 -13.63 -10.78 12.30
C SER A 79 -14.85 -10.29 13.08
N GLN A 80 -15.30 -9.04 12.87
CA GLN A 80 -16.50 -8.46 13.51
C GLN A 80 -17.76 -8.56 12.64
N VAL A 81 -17.70 -9.20 11.47
CA VAL A 81 -18.90 -9.48 10.64
C VAL A 81 -19.52 -10.81 11.09
N ALA A 82 -20.59 -10.69 11.88
CA ALA A 82 -21.41 -11.67 12.61
C ALA A 82 -21.50 -13.14 12.10
N PRO A 83 -21.76 -14.11 13.01
CA PRO A 83 -21.98 -15.51 12.68
C PRO A 83 -23.19 -15.68 11.76
N LYS A 84 -23.04 -16.50 10.72
CA LYS A 84 -24.17 -17.09 10.00
C LYS A 84 -24.97 -17.95 10.99
N ILE A 85 -26.16 -17.47 11.34
CA ILE A 85 -27.26 -18.31 11.84
C ILE A 85 -27.97 -18.89 10.62
#